data_AF-A0A7C5TFL9-F1
#
_entry.id   AF-A0A7C5TFL9-F1
#
_cell.length_a   1.000
_cell.length_b   1.000
_cell.length_c   1.000
_cell.angle_alpha   90.00
_cell.angle_beta   90.00
_cell.angle_gamma   90.00
#
_symmetry.space_group_name_H-M   'P 1'
#
loop_
_entity.id
_entity.type
_entity.pdbx_description
1 polymer ?
#
loop_
_entity_poly.entity_id
_entity_poly.type
_entity_poly.pdbx_seq_one_letter_code
_entity_poly.pdbx_strand_id
1 'polypeptide(L)'
;MSAPVICPRCGRAVKSIQKFRSNGRTYFRFYHGNGEKCYVGPREYVYATRTQWRTLVIMGAVEVGREESYIEGSIRAIREISSMATPE
;
A
#
# COMPACT_ATOMS: atom_id res chain seq x y z
N MET A 1 29.97 8.28 -13.65
CA MET A 1 28.87 7.32 -13.92
C MET A 1 27.87 7.45 -12.80
N SER A 2 26.60 7.70 -13.12
CA SER A 2 25.51 7.70 -12.14
C SER A 2 25.29 6.28 -11.61
N ALA A 3 25.11 6.14 -10.30
CA ALA A 3 24.82 4.84 -9.69
C ALA A 3 23.52 4.25 -10.27
N PRO A 4 23.46 2.92 -10.51
CA PRO A 4 22.26 2.29 -11.02
C PRO A 4 21.12 2.44 -10.00
N VAL A 5 19.94 2.85 -10.46
CA VAL A 5 18.76 2.87 -9.60
C VAL A 5 18.39 1.43 -9.25
N ILE A 6 18.23 1.15 -7.96
CA ILE A 6 17.85 -0.16 -7.45
C ILE A 6 16.34 -0.19 -7.19
N CYS A 7 15.69 -1.26 -7.63
CA CYS A 7 14.26 -1.41 -7.44
C CYS A 7 13.94 -1.71 -5.97
N PRO A 8 13.15 -0.87 -5.29
CA PRO A 8 12.84 -1.06 -3.88
C PRO A 8 11.96 -2.29 -3.62
N ARG A 9 11.34 -2.87 -4.66
CA ARG A 9 10.44 -4.03 -4.54
C ARG A 9 11.15 -5.38 -4.65
N CYS A 10 12.28 -5.44 -5.36
CA CYS A 10 12.96 -6.72 -5.64
C CYS A 10 14.49 -6.66 -5.57
N GLY A 11 15.08 -5.50 -5.27
CA GLY A 11 16.53 -5.33 -5.13
C GLY A 11 17.34 -5.35 -6.44
N ARG A 12 16.68 -5.53 -7.60
CA ARG A 12 17.36 -5.58 -8.91
C ARG A 12 17.60 -4.20 -9.50
N ALA A 13 18.65 -4.08 -10.32
CA ALA A 13 18.91 -2.87 -11.10
C ALA A 13 17.75 -2.53 -12.05
N VAL A 14 17.47 -1.24 -12.17
CA VAL A 14 16.39 -0.70 -13.00
C VAL A 14 16.96 -0.21 -14.32
N LYS A 15 16.38 -0.70 -15.42
CA LYS A 15 16.69 -0.19 -16.77
C LYS A 15 15.88 1.07 -17.09
N SER A 16 14.62 1.12 -16.72
CA SER A 16 13.76 2.29 -16.93
C SER A 16 12.62 2.37 -15.92
N ILE A 17 12.16 3.59 -15.68
CA ILE A 17 11.02 3.88 -14.80
C ILE A 17 9.94 4.56 -15.62
N GLN A 18 8.73 3.99 -15.60
CA GLN A 18 7.57 4.57 -16.27
C GLN A 18 6.56 5.08 -15.25
N LYS A 19 6.21 6.37 -15.36
CA LYS A 19 5.12 6.99 -14.61
C LYS A 19 3.81 6.83 -15.38
N PHE A 20 2.74 6.45 -14.68
CA PHE A 20 1.39 6.42 -15.26
C PHE A 20 0.35 6.87 -14.24
N ARG A 21 -0.79 7.37 -14.73
CA ARG A 21 -1.91 7.82 -13.88
C ARG A 21 -3.09 6.88 -14.06
N SER A 22 -3.73 6.50 -12.96
CA SER A 22 -4.94 5.66 -12.96
C SER A 22 -5.79 6.00 -11.73
N ASN A 23 -7.11 6.08 -11.86
CA ASN A 23 -8.04 6.43 -10.78
C ASN A 23 -7.60 7.66 -9.96
N GLY A 24 -7.17 8.72 -10.65
CA GLY A 24 -6.69 9.95 -10.02
C GLY A 24 -5.29 9.87 -9.38
N ARG A 25 -4.70 8.68 -9.24
CA ARG A 25 -3.43 8.41 -8.56
C ARG A 25 -2.27 8.20 -9.54
N THR A 26 -1.06 8.54 -9.09
CA THR A 26 0.18 8.31 -9.84
C THR A 26 0.85 7.02 -9.40
N TYR A 27 1.32 6.24 -10.37
CA TYR A 27 1.99 4.97 -10.15
C TYR A 27 3.30 4.91 -10.94
N PHE A 28 4.22 4.05 -10.50
CA PHE A 28 5.47 3.78 -11.18
C PHE A 28 5.62 2.30 -11.54
N ARG A 29 6.19 2.03 -12.71
CA ARG A 29 6.67 0.70 -13.13
C ARG A 29 8.17 0.76 -13.28
N PHE A 30 8.86 -0.12 -12.58
CA PHE A 30 10.30 -0.27 -12.65
C PHE A 30 10.60 -1.47 -13.55
N TYR A 31 11.18 -1.24 -14.73
CA TYR A 31 11.52 -2.28 -15.69
C TYR A 31 12.96 -2.75 -15.50
N HIS A 32 13.19 -4.07 -15.66
CA HIS A 32 14.46 -4.74 -15.41
C HIS A 32 15.14 -5.23 -16.68
N GLY A 33 16.36 -5.74 -16.51
CA GLY A 33 17.24 -6.26 -17.56
C GLY A 33 16.58 -7.18 -18.58
N ASN A 34 15.68 -8.03 -18.09
CA ASN A 34 15.00 -9.12 -18.78
C ASN A 34 13.57 -8.77 -19.26
N GLY A 35 13.16 -7.49 -19.20
CA GLY A 35 11.81 -7.07 -19.59
C GLY A 35 10.74 -7.29 -18.50
N GLU A 36 11.08 -7.93 -17.38
CA GLU A 36 10.19 -7.97 -16.22
C GLU A 36 10.00 -6.59 -15.63
N LYS A 37 8.85 -6.40 -14.96
CA LYS A 37 8.53 -5.13 -14.31
C LYS A 37 7.98 -5.34 -12.90
N CYS A 38 8.41 -4.48 -11.99
CA CYS A 38 7.80 -4.34 -10.68
C CYS A 38 6.86 -3.14 -10.68
N TYR A 39 5.64 -3.35 -10.18
CA TYR A 39 4.75 -2.26 -9.86
C TYR A 39 5.21 -1.65 -8.55
N VAL A 40 5.69 -0.41 -8.63
CA VAL A 40 6.06 0.41 -7.50
C VAL A 40 4.97 1.48 -7.43
N GLY A 41 3.87 1.12 -6.76
CA GLY A 41 2.87 2.10 -6.39
C GLY A 41 3.46 3.10 -5.39
N PRO A 42 2.74 4.19 -5.10
CA PRO A 42 3.13 5.07 -3.99
C PRO A 42 3.15 4.24 -2.69
N ARG A 43 3.87 4.68 -1.65
CA ARG A 43 4.25 3.85 -0.48
C ARG A 43 3.06 3.10 0.14
N GLU A 44 1.86 3.67 0.03
CA GLU A 44 0.55 3.15 0.42
C GLU A 44 0.19 1.80 -0.23
N TYR A 45 0.72 1.50 -1.42
CA TYR A 45 0.26 0.37 -2.23
C TYR A 45 1.06 -0.91 -2.01
N VAL A 46 2.35 -0.80 -1.65
CA VAL A 46 3.20 -1.98 -1.39
C VAL A 46 2.65 -2.76 -0.20
N TYR A 47 2.12 -2.05 0.80
CA TYR A 47 1.53 -2.66 1.97
C TYR A 47 0.13 -3.22 1.71
N ALA A 48 -0.74 -2.45 1.05
CA ALA A 48 -2.08 -2.88 0.68
C ALA A 48 -2.04 -4.21 -0.11
N THR A 49 -1.08 -4.39 -1.02
CA THR A 49 -0.94 -5.68 -1.74
C THR A 49 -0.49 -6.86 -0.89
N ARG A 50 0.15 -6.62 0.27
CA ARG A 50 0.58 -7.68 1.21
C ARG A 50 -0.52 -8.04 2.21
N THR A 51 -1.38 -7.08 2.57
CA THR A 51 -2.54 -7.30 3.45
C THR A 51 -3.80 -7.72 2.71
N GLN A 52 -3.78 -7.66 1.37
CA GLN A 52 -4.84 -8.13 0.48
C GLN A 52 -4.88 -9.68 0.42
N TRP A 53 -5.05 -10.34 1.56
CA TRP A 53 -5.50 -11.72 1.62
C TRP A 53 -6.92 -11.80 2.20
N ARG A 54 -7.87 -11.85 1.24
CA ARG A 54 -9.20 -12.48 1.26
C ARG A 54 -10.35 -11.91 2.10
N THR A 55 -10.18 -10.93 2.98
CA THR A 55 -11.37 -10.41 3.71
C THR A 55 -11.37 -8.92 4.06
N LEU A 56 -10.22 -8.26 4.18
CA LEU A 56 -10.17 -6.83 4.55
C LEU A 56 -9.12 -6.07 3.72
N VAL A 57 -9.51 -4.95 3.12
CA VAL A 57 -8.58 -4.04 2.44
C VAL A 57 -8.45 -2.78 3.28
N ILE A 58 -7.33 -2.62 4.00
CA ILE A 58 -7.06 -1.41 4.76
C ILE A 58 -6.47 -0.36 3.82
N MET A 59 -7.33 0.51 3.32
CA MET A 59 -6.94 1.62 2.44
C MET A 59 -6.09 2.63 3.22
N GLY A 60 -4.87 2.91 2.75
CA GLY A 60 -4.00 3.92 3.35
C GLY A 60 -3.04 3.41 4.43
N ALA A 61 -2.99 2.09 4.67
CA ALA A 61 -1.92 1.52 5.49
C ALA A 61 -0.58 1.66 4.76
N VAL A 62 0.25 2.61 5.21
CA VAL A 62 1.60 2.94 4.69
C VAL A 62 2.72 2.42 5.59
N GLU A 63 2.35 1.96 6.78
CA GLU A 63 3.24 1.54 7.86
C GLU A 63 3.00 0.08 8.17
N VAL A 64 4.10 -0.66 8.19
CA VAL A 64 4.10 -2.08 8.55
C VAL A 64 3.71 -2.21 10.02
N GLY A 65 2.71 -3.03 10.32
CA GLY A 65 2.18 -3.29 11.67
C GLY A 65 1.00 -2.40 12.08
N ARG A 66 0.56 -1.45 11.25
CA ARG A 66 -0.50 -0.50 11.60
C ARG A 66 -1.92 -1.07 11.49
N GLU A 67 -2.08 -2.27 10.93
CA GLU A 67 -3.39 -2.94 10.81
C GLU A 67 -4.05 -3.15 12.15
N GLU A 68 -3.25 -3.53 13.16
CA GLU A 68 -3.73 -3.75 14.52
C GLU A 68 -4.35 -2.46 15.08
N SER A 69 -3.66 -1.32 14.93
CA SER A 69 -4.18 -0.02 15.36
C SER A 69 -5.48 0.38 14.64
N TYR A 70 -5.63 0.04 13.36
CA TYR A 70 -6.89 0.28 12.62
C TYR A 70 -8.03 -0.61 13.13
N ILE A 71 -7.74 -1.89 13.43
CA ILE A 71 -8.72 -2.82 13.99
C ILE A 71 -9.16 -2.35 15.38
N GLU A 72 -8.22 -2.01 16.25
CA GLU A 72 -8.48 -1.48 17.60
C GLU A 72 -9.31 -0.19 17.55
N GLY A 73 -8.93 0.74 16.67
CA GLY A 73 -9.67 1.98 16.47
C GLY A 73 -11.11 1.73 16.00
N SER A 74 -11.30 0.78 15.07
CA SER A 74 -12.63 0.41 14.56
C SER A 74 -13.51 -0.22 15.64
N ILE A 75 -12.95 -1.13 16.46
CA ILE A 75 -13.66 -1.75 17.60
C ILE A 75 -14.09 -0.68 18.60
N ARG A 76 -13.19 0.28 18.92
CA ARG A 76 -13.50 1.38 19.84
C ARG A 76 -14.64 2.24 19.31
N ALA A 77 -14.55 2.66 18.05
CA ALA A 77 -15.59 3.48 17.42
C ALA A 77 -16.95 2.77 17.42
N ILE A 78 -17.00 1.46 17.13
CA ILE A 78 -18.25 0.68 17.19
C ILE A 78 -18.83 0.70 18.60
N ARG A 79 -18.02 0.49 19.65
CA ARG A 79 -18.47 0.51 21.04
C ARG A 79 -19.02 1.87 21.45
N GLU A 80 -18.35 2.95 21.06
CA GLU A 80 -18.80 4.32 21.32
C GLU A 80 -20.15 4.56 20.64
N ILE A 81 -20.29 4.22 19.36
CA ILE A 81 -21.57 4.31 18.63
C ILE A 81 -22.67 3.50 19.33
N SER A 82 -22.39 2.26 19.74
CA SER A 82 -23.36 1.43 20.46
C SER A 82 -23.75 2.01 21.83
N SER A 83 -22.81 2.63 22.55
CA SER A 83 -23.08 3.29 23.83
C SER A 83 -23.88 4.60 23.69
N MET A 84 -23.82 5.23 22.51
CA MET A 84 -24.64 6.40 22.18
C MET A 84 -26.02 6.00 21.62
N ALA A 85 -26.20 4.74 21.22
CA ALA A 85 -27.41 4.23 20.60
C ALA A 85 -28.41 3.64 21.61
N THR A 86 -28.15 3.69 22.93
CA THR A 86 -29.18 3.41 23.95
C THR A 86 -30.17 4.56 24.01
N PRO A 87 -31.44 4.36 23.59
CA PRO A 87 -32.52 5.31 23.84
C PRO A 87 -33.04 5.12 25.27
N GLU A 88 -33.55 6.21 25.86
CA GLU A 88 -34.41 6.18 27.05
C GLU A 88 -35.64 5.28 26.88
#